data_AF-A0A8H5HJ46-F1
#
_entry.id   AF-A0A8H5HJ46-F1
#
_cell.length_a   1.000
_cell.length_b   1.000
_cell.length_c   1.000
_cell.angle_alpha   90.00
_cell.angle_beta   90.00
_cell.angle_gamma   90.00
#
_symmetry.space_group_name_H-M   'P 1'
#
loop_
_entity.id
_entity.type
_entity.pdbx_description
1 polymer ?
#
loop_
_entity_poly.entity_id
_entity_poly.type
_entity_poly.pdbx_seq_one_letter_code
_entity_poly.pdbx_strand_id
1 'polypeptide(L)'
;MSNNSVKIEVGFRGTITGLTRSMNHQRATITMKNDAGRTLASTTLVGNGENVPMTQEVNETMRAWSFGPFKDSMTVSIQVEHSQTGESFSPSKAILPVTVRKEPDASYPQTYVVSTLLSEDSNDNDYNDCIISIFQYK
;
A
#
# COMPACT_ATOMS: atom_id res chain seq x y z
N MET A 1 2.23 13.37 12.08
CA MET A 1 2.36 12.49 10.91
C MET A 1 0.95 12.06 10.53
N SER A 2 0.52 12.30 9.30
CA SER A 2 -0.76 11.79 8.78
C SER A 2 -0.76 10.26 8.86
N ASN A 3 -1.81 9.68 9.44
CA ASN A 3 -1.89 8.24 9.65
C ASN A 3 -2.36 7.55 8.35
N ASN A 4 -1.41 7.30 7.44
CA ASN A 4 -1.61 6.58 6.18
C ASN A 4 -1.97 5.11 6.48
N SER A 5 -3.22 4.88 6.85
CA SER A 5 -3.65 3.59 7.35
C SER A 5 -5.00 3.17 6.79
N VAL A 6 -5.16 1.87 6.61
CA VAL A 6 -6.37 1.22 6.09
C VAL A 6 -6.75 0.09 7.04
N LYS A 7 -8.03 0.03 7.40
CA LYS A 7 -8.58 -1.06 8.18
C LYS A 7 -8.95 -2.23 7.27
N ILE A 8 -8.57 -3.44 7.70
CA ILE A 8 -9.02 -4.71 7.14
C ILE A 8 -9.98 -5.34 8.13
N GLU A 9 -11.23 -5.54 7.70
CA GLU A 9 -12.27 -6.16 8.52
C GLU A 9 -12.07 -7.68 8.67
N VAL A 10 -12.68 -8.24 9.71
CA VAL A 10 -12.59 -9.69 9.99
C VAL A 10 -13.06 -10.52 8.79
N GLY A 11 -12.23 -11.50 8.41
CA GLY A 11 -12.50 -12.41 7.32
C GLY A 11 -12.17 -11.89 5.92
N PHE A 12 -11.73 -10.63 5.77
CA PHE A 12 -11.21 -10.15 4.50
C PHE A 12 -9.81 -10.69 4.23
N ARG A 13 -9.57 -10.98 2.96
CA ARG A 13 -8.25 -11.29 2.39
C ARG A 13 -8.00 -10.36 1.21
N GLY A 14 -6.77 -10.32 0.74
CA GLY A 14 -6.45 -9.36 -0.30
C GLY A 14 -4.98 -9.28 -0.67
N THR A 15 -4.67 -8.22 -1.40
CA THR A 15 -3.34 -7.95 -1.93
C THR A 15 -3.02 -6.47 -1.81
N ILE A 16 -1.76 -6.18 -1.51
CA ILE A 16 -1.18 -4.84 -1.56
C ILE A 16 -0.22 -4.80 -2.75
N THR A 17 -0.43 -3.85 -3.65
CA THR A 17 0.41 -3.63 -4.83
C THR A 17 0.89 -2.19 -4.87
N GLY A 18 1.99 -1.96 -5.58
CA GLY A 18 2.55 -0.64 -5.81
C GLY A 18 2.86 -0.40 -7.28
N LEU A 19 2.81 0.86 -7.69
CA LEU A 19 3.23 1.35 -9.00
C LEU A 19 4.06 2.62 -8.78
N THR A 20 5.23 2.72 -9.41
CA THR A 20 6.01 3.95 -9.44
C THR A 20 5.77 4.73 -10.72
N ARG A 21 5.81 6.05 -10.61
CA ARG A 21 5.80 7.00 -11.72
C ARG A 21 6.80 8.13 -11.46
N SER A 22 8.02 7.73 -11.09
CA SER A 22 9.10 8.64 -10.73
C SER A 22 10.45 8.08 -11.14
N MET A 23 11.41 8.96 -11.43
CA MET A 23 12.81 8.59 -11.67
C MET A 23 13.60 8.40 -10.37
N ASN A 24 13.04 8.79 -9.23
CA ASN A 24 13.60 8.52 -7.90
C ASN A 24 13.22 7.10 -7.48
N HIS A 25 14.10 6.44 -6.70
CA HIS A 25 13.76 5.17 -6.07
C HIS A 25 12.67 5.38 -5.05
N GLN A 26 11.56 4.67 -5.19
CA GLN A 26 10.45 4.67 -4.25
C GLN A 26 10.53 3.45 -3.35
N ARG A 27 10.21 3.66 -2.07
CA ARG A 27 10.10 2.61 -1.06
C ARG A 27 8.82 2.80 -0.26
N ALA A 28 7.96 1.77 -0.27
CA ALA A 28 6.76 1.71 0.55
C ALA A 28 6.92 0.62 1.61
N THR A 29 7.11 1.04 2.86
CA THR A 29 7.11 0.13 4.01
C THR A 29 5.67 -0.06 4.49
N ILE A 30 5.20 -1.30 4.47
CA ILE A 30 3.86 -1.68 4.86
C ILE A 30 3.92 -2.51 6.12
N THR A 31 3.27 -2.05 7.19
CA THR A 31 3.21 -2.76 8.47
C THR A 31 1.76 -3.09 8.80
N MET A 32 1.51 -4.34 9.20
CA MET A 32 0.19 -4.80 9.62
C MET A 32 0.16 -5.07 11.11
N LYS A 33 -0.80 -4.46 11.80
CA LYS A 33 -1.01 -4.59 13.24
C LYS A 33 -2.42 -5.07 13.55
N ASN A 34 -2.57 -5.85 14.62
CA ASN A 34 -3.90 -6.16 15.17
C ASN A 34 -4.43 -5.01 16.05
N ASP A 35 -5.65 -5.14 16.55
CA ASP A 35 -6.30 -4.14 17.43
C ASP A 35 -5.54 -3.89 18.75
N ALA A 36 -4.73 -4.85 19.20
CA ALA A 36 -3.84 -4.68 20.37
C ALA A 36 -2.55 -3.90 20.04
N GLY A 37 -2.36 -3.44 18.79
CA GLY A 37 -1.17 -2.72 18.34
C GLY A 37 0.04 -3.61 18.07
N ARG A 38 -0.09 -4.94 18.18
CA ARG A 38 1.00 -5.89 17.89
C ARG A 38 1.19 -5.98 16.38
N THR A 39 2.41 -5.73 15.91
CA THR A 39 2.81 -6.02 14.53
C THR A 39 2.78 -7.53 14.28
N LEU A 40 2.02 -7.95 13.28
CA LEU A 40 1.92 -9.35 12.86
C LEU A 40 2.73 -9.64 11.59
N ALA A 41 2.87 -8.63 10.73
CA ALA A 41 3.66 -8.75 9.52
C ALA A 41 4.13 -7.38 9.03
N SER A 42 5.20 -7.37 8.25
CA SER A 42 5.69 -6.19 7.54
C SER A 42 6.28 -6.63 6.21
N THR A 43 6.19 -5.76 5.21
CA THR A 43 6.87 -5.93 3.92
C THR A 43 7.33 -4.56 3.42
N THR A 44 8.27 -4.56 2.49
CA THR A 44 8.73 -3.37 1.79
C THR A 44 8.54 -3.60 0.30
N LEU A 45 7.81 -2.71 -0.36
CA LEU A 45 7.76 -2.64 -1.82
C LEU A 45 8.73 -1.56 -2.29
N VAL A 46 9.51 -1.86 -3.33
CA VAL A 46 10.45 -0.93 -3.96
C VAL A 46 10.20 -0.84 -5.46
N GLY A 47 10.50 0.31 -6.06
CA GLY A 47 10.42 0.50 -7.50
C GLY A 47 11.14 1.78 -7.94
N ASN A 48 11.44 1.87 -9.22
CA ASN A 48 11.99 3.06 -9.85
C ASN A 48 11.59 3.05 -11.33
N GLY A 49 11.18 4.20 -11.85
CA GLY A 49 10.83 4.43 -13.24
C GLY A 49 9.37 4.79 -13.43
N GLU A 50 9.07 5.28 -14.63
CA GLU A 50 7.74 5.68 -15.05
C GLU A 50 6.86 4.46 -15.37
N ASN A 51 5.73 4.32 -14.66
CA ASN A 51 4.76 3.21 -14.79
C ASN A 51 5.34 1.82 -14.52
N VAL A 52 6.22 1.69 -13.53
CA VAL A 52 6.87 0.42 -13.17
C VAL A 52 6.16 -0.21 -11.96
N PRO A 53 5.67 -1.46 -12.05
CA PRO A 53 5.16 -2.17 -10.89
C PRO A 53 6.24 -2.33 -9.82
N MET A 54 5.92 -1.98 -8.58
CA MET A 54 6.81 -2.21 -7.45
C MET A 54 6.91 -3.70 -7.13
N THR A 55 8.04 -4.09 -6.56
CA THR A 55 8.34 -5.47 -6.17
C THR A 55 8.73 -5.53 -4.70
N GLN A 56 8.61 -6.69 -4.06
CA GLN A 56 9.10 -6.86 -2.70
C GLN A 56 10.63 -6.69 -2.66
N GLU A 57 11.14 -5.92 -1.70
CA GLU A 57 12.58 -5.65 -1.55
C GLU A 57 13.40 -6.94 -1.36
N VAL A 58 12.82 -7.95 -0.72
CA VAL A 58 13.45 -9.27 -0.49
C VAL A 58 13.21 -10.27 -1.63
N ASN A 59 12.33 -9.96 -2.58
CA ASN A 59 12.01 -10.83 -3.71
C ASN A 59 11.45 -10.01 -4.89
N GLU A 60 12.34 -9.63 -5.81
CA GLU A 60 12.04 -8.79 -6.97
C GLU A 60 11.07 -9.43 -7.98
N THR A 61 10.78 -10.73 -7.88
CA THR A 61 9.77 -11.38 -8.73
C THR A 61 8.34 -11.16 -8.22
N MET A 62 8.19 -10.80 -6.94
CA MET A 62 6.89 -10.65 -6.28
C MET A 62 6.41 -9.20 -6.36
N ARG A 63 5.40 -8.95 -7.19
CA ARG A 63 4.80 -7.61 -7.41
C ARG A 63 3.64 -7.26 -6.46
N ALA A 64 3.33 -8.15 -5.53
CA ALA A 64 2.23 -8.00 -4.61
C ALA A 64 2.59 -8.63 -3.26
N TRP A 65 1.96 -8.13 -2.21
CA TRP A 65 1.95 -8.77 -0.91
C TRP A 65 0.52 -9.20 -0.54
N SER A 66 0.30 -10.51 -0.46
CA SER A 66 -1.01 -11.09 -0.14
C SER A 66 -1.20 -11.24 1.36
N PHE A 67 -2.43 -11.10 1.83
CA PHE A 67 -2.78 -11.19 3.24
C PHE A 67 -4.13 -11.87 3.48
N GLY A 68 -4.34 -12.31 4.73
CA GLY A 68 -5.62 -12.83 5.21
C GLY A 68 -6.03 -14.20 4.64
N PRO A 69 -7.24 -14.68 4.97
CA PRO A 69 -8.21 -14.02 5.85
C PRO A 69 -7.78 -14.01 7.32
N PHE A 70 -8.16 -12.98 8.06
CA PHE A 70 -7.83 -12.84 9.49
C PHE A 70 -9.03 -13.09 10.40
N LYS A 71 -8.76 -13.59 11.61
CA LYS A 71 -9.78 -13.78 12.66
C LYS A 71 -10.13 -12.50 13.41
N ASP A 72 -9.18 -11.57 13.48
CA ASP A 72 -9.33 -10.26 14.10
C ASP A 72 -9.23 -9.16 13.04
N SER A 73 -9.66 -7.94 13.39
CA SER A 73 -9.47 -6.81 12.49
C SER A 73 -8.02 -6.36 12.50
N MET A 74 -7.53 -5.90 11.34
CA MET A 74 -6.16 -5.48 11.16
C MET A 74 -6.10 -4.03 10.70
N THR A 75 -5.05 -3.34 11.10
CA THR A 75 -4.68 -2.03 10.56
C THR A 75 -3.41 -2.18 9.74
N VAL A 76 -3.48 -1.78 8.47
CA VAL A 76 -2.32 -1.65 7.60
C VAL A 76 -1.86 -0.20 7.67
N SER A 77 -0.61 0.03 8.03
CA SER A 77 0.05 1.34 7.98
C SER A 77 1.05 1.33 6.82
N ILE A 78 1.08 2.42 6.06
CA ILE A 78 1.96 2.60 4.90
C ILE A 78 2.84 3.84 5.13
N GLN A 79 4.15 3.67 5.03
CA GLN A 79 5.11 4.77 4.96
C GLN A 79 5.77 4.73 3.59
N VAL A 80 5.71 5.86 2.87
CA VAL A 80 6.36 6.01 1.57
C VAL A 80 7.56 6.94 1.71
N GLU A 81 8.66 6.55 1.13
CA GLU A 81 9.92 7.26 1.10
C GLU A 81 10.50 7.21 -0.31
N HIS A 82 11.36 8.17 -0.63
CA HIS A 82 12.05 8.23 -1.91
C HIS A 82 13.55 8.49 -1.69
N SER A 83 14.37 8.12 -2.68
CA SER A 83 15.77 8.54 -2.75
C SER A 83 16.21 8.81 -4.17
N GLN A 84 17.10 9.79 -4.33
CA GLN A 84 17.92 9.86 -5.53
C GLN A 84 18.96 8.73 -5.51
N THR A 85 19.46 8.36 -6.68
CA THR A 85 20.40 7.22 -6.78
C THR A 85 21.65 7.48 -5.93
N GLY A 86 21.92 6.60 -4.96
CA GLY A 86 23.06 6.71 -4.04
C GLY A 86 22.82 7.59 -2.80
N GLU A 87 21.62 8.14 -2.64
CA GLU A 87 21.25 8.95 -1.49
C GLU A 87 20.44 8.17 -0.45
N SER A 88 20.33 8.76 0.75
CA SER A 88 19.47 8.22 1.80
C SER A 88 18.00 8.44 1.46
N PHE A 89 17.15 7.50 1.87
CA PHE A 89 15.70 7.64 1.75
C PHE A 89 15.19 8.77 2.63
N SER A 90 14.30 9.58 2.07
CA SER A 90 13.59 10.65 2.77
C SER A 90 12.07 10.45 2.65
N PRO A 91 11.27 10.87 3.64
CA PRO A 91 9.82 10.68 3.60
C PRO A 91 9.17 11.43 2.43
N SER A 92 8.32 10.74 1.68
CA SER A 92 7.47 11.38 0.64
C SER A 92 6.25 12.04 1.30
N LYS A 93 5.74 13.11 0.69
CA LYS A 93 4.39 13.62 1.00
C LYS A 93 3.39 12.54 0.56
N ALA A 94 2.27 12.41 1.26
CA ALA A 94 1.25 11.43 0.91
C ALA A 94 -0.16 11.96 1.17
N ILE A 95 -1.09 11.60 0.28
CA ILE A 95 -2.52 11.78 0.47
C ILE A 95 -3.05 10.57 1.26
N LEU A 96 -3.99 10.83 2.18
CA LEU A 96 -4.66 9.76 2.92
C LEU A 96 -5.35 8.78 1.95
N PRO A 97 -5.39 7.47 2.28
CA PRO A 97 -5.98 6.48 1.40
C PRO A 97 -7.43 6.81 1.01
N VAL A 98 -7.71 6.88 -0.30
CA VAL A 98 -9.07 6.99 -0.85
C VAL A 98 -9.64 5.59 -0.95
N THR A 99 -10.79 5.35 -0.32
CA THR A 99 -11.40 4.02 -0.24
C THR A 99 -12.71 3.95 -1.00
N VAL A 100 -12.85 2.95 -1.87
CA VAL A 100 -14.08 2.60 -2.59
C VAL A 100 -14.52 1.21 -2.16
N ARG A 101 -15.82 1.05 -1.88
CA ARG A 101 -16.42 -0.20 -1.43
C ARG A 101 -17.59 -0.59 -2.33
N LYS A 102 -17.59 -1.84 -2.80
CA LYS A 102 -18.73 -2.47 -3.48
C LYS A 102 -19.38 -3.45 -2.51
N GLU A 103 -20.64 -3.18 -2.18
CA GLU A 103 -21.47 -4.09 -1.39
C GLU A 103 -21.96 -5.28 -2.24
N PRO A 104 -22.31 -6.40 -1.58
CA PRO A 104 -22.96 -7.53 -2.23
C PRO A 104 -24.27 -7.15 -2.94
N ASP A 105 -24.55 -7.81 -4.05
CA ASP A 105 -25.81 -7.72 -4.78
C ASP A 105 -26.27 -9.12 -5.25
N ALA A 106 -27.43 -9.20 -5.90
CA ALA A 106 -28.02 -10.45 -6.34
C ALA A 106 -27.15 -11.24 -7.34
N SER A 107 -26.27 -10.56 -8.09
CA SER A 107 -25.35 -11.18 -9.06
C SER A 107 -23.97 -11.45 -8.46
N TYR A 108 -23.55 -10.67 -7.46
CA TYR A 108 -22.23 -10.76 -6.84
C TYR A 108 -22.34 -10.70 -5.31
N PRO A 109 -22.36 -11.85 -4.61
CA PRO A 109 -22.55 -11.91 -3.16
C PRO A 109 -21.32 -11.50 -2.33
N GLN A 110 -20.21 -11.16 -2.99
CA GLN A 110 -18.94 -10.79 -2.35
C GLN A 110 -18.86 -9.29 -2.10
N THR A 111 -18.19 -8.92 -1.01
CA THR A 111 -17.82 -7.52 -0.74
C THR A 111 -16.42 -7.27 -1.28
N TYR A 112 -16.23 -6.14 -1.95
CA TYR A 112 -14.92 -5.71 -2.45
C TYR A 112 -14.58 -4.31 -1.94
N VAL A 113 -13.33 -4.12 -1.53
CA VAL A 113 -12.82 -2.84 -1.07
C VAL A 113 -11.51 -2.56 -1.78
N VAL A 114 -11.35 -1.35 -2.32
CA VAL A 114 -10.07 -0.86 -2.83
C VAL A 114 -9.72 0.41 -2.07
N SER A 115 -8.53 0.46 -1.48
CA SER A 115 -7.97 1.68 -0.89
C SER A 115 -6.71 2.06 -1.65
N THR A 116 -6.63 3.30 -2.12
CA THR A 116 -5.48 3.81 -2.89
C THR A 116 -4.82 4.95 -2.14
N LEU A 117 -3.51 4.82 -1.91
CA LEU A 117 -2.64 5.88 -1.39
C LEU A 117 -1.78 6.43 -2.53
N LEU A 118 -1.60 7.74 -2.51
CA LEU A 118 -0.88 8.52 -3.50
C LEU A 118 0.23 9.30 -2.81
N SER A 119 1.44 9.33 -3.37
CA SER A 119 2.57 10.07 -2.80
C SER A 119 3.25 11.00 -3.79
N GLU A 120 3.97 11.96 -3.24
CA GLU A 120 4.75 12.98 -3.91
C GLU A 120 6.17 13.04 -3.31
N ASP A 121 7.19 12.92 -4.14
CA ASP A 121 8.60 12.89 -3.82
C ASP A 121 9.34 14.21 -4.12
N SER A 122 8.66 15.14 -4.80
CA SER A 122 9.21 16.40 -5.28
C SER A 122 8.31 17.60 -4.89
N ASN A 123 8.39 18.68 -5.69
CA ASN A 123 7.63 19.91 -5.50
C ASN A 123 6.67 20.22 -6.67
N ASP A 124 6.51 19.33 -7.64
CA ASP A 124 5.52 19.50 -8.71
C ASP A 124 4.09 19.17 -8.26
N ASN A 125 3.92 18.42 -7.16
CA ASN A 125 2.66 18.15 -6.47
C ASN A 125 1.64 17.41 -7.38
N ASP A 126 2.14 16.45 -8.16
CA ASP A 126 1.31 15.60 -8.99
C ASP A 126 0.77 14.36 -8.25
N TYR A 127 1.37 14.06 -7.09
CA TYR A 127 1.00 12.96 -6.18
C TYR A 127 0.88 11.60 -6.88
N ASN A 128 1.71 11.31 -7.87
CA ASN A 128 1.65 10.03 -8.56
C ASN A 128 2.96 9.23 -8.55
N ASP A 129 4.01 9.74 -7.91
CA ASP A 129 5.35 9.12 -7.85
C ASP A 129 5.33 7.68 -7.32
N CYS A 130 4.51 7.42 -6.29
CA CYS A 130 4.24 6.08 -5.78
C CYS A 130 2.75 5.95 -5.45
N ILE A 131 2.14 4.94 -6.06
CA ILE A 131 0.72 4.62 -5.94
C ILE A 131 0.61 3.25 -5.28
N ILE A 132 0.07 3.20 -4.08
CA ILE A 132 -0.16 1.95 -3.35
C ILE A 132 -1.64 1.62 -3.39
N SER A 133 -1.99 0.42 -3.84
CA SER A 133 -3.37 -0.08 -3.86
C SER A 133 -3.53 -1.29 -2.93
N ILE A 134 -4.51 -1.23 -2.05
CA ILE A 134 -4.93 -2.32 -1.17
C ILE A 134 -6.28 -2.82 -1.67
N PHE A 135 -6.28 -3.98 -2.32
CA PHE A 135 -7.50 -4.68 -2.71
C PHE A 135 -7.88 -5.69 -1.65
N GLN A 136 -9.14 -5.68 -1.22
CA GLN A 136 -9.70 -6.58 -0.21
C GLN A 136 -10.99 -7.20 -0.71
N TYR A 137 -11.22 -8.47 -0.40
CA TYR A 137 -12.45 -9.17 -0.74
C TYR A 137 -12.84 -10.21 0.31
N LYS A 138 -14.15 -10.47 0.41
CA LYS A 138 -14.75 -11.49 1.28
C LYS A 138 -16.01 -12.08 0.64
#